data_AF-A0A6P9AZA8-F1
#
_entry.id   AF-A0A6P9AZA8-F1
#
_cell.length_a   1.000
_cell.length_b   1.000
_cell.length_c   1.000
_cell.angle_alpha   90.00
_cell.angle_beta   90.00
_cell.angle_gamma   90.00
#
_symmetry.space_group_name_H-M   'P 1'
#
loop_
_entity.id
_entity.type
_entity.pdbx_description
1 polymer ?
#
loop_
_entity_poly.entity_id
_entity_poly.type
_entity_poly.pdbx_seq_one_letter_code
_entity_poly.pdbx_strand_id
1 'polypeptide(L)'
;MVDYTYVECTSAVMQALKHFHKCFPEHRTLEIREILQKGLRYCQKKQRADGSWEGSWGVCFTYGTWFGLEAHACMQQTYCGGVACQAVSQACEFLVSKQMEDGGWGEDFESCEQRRYVQSIASQIHNTCWALLGLMAARYPDVRVLEKGIKLLIEKQLPNGDWPQVKCLFFQFTCLCFKSIMPQLLSPYNPSLWVTCRFFSIKKVSFLLLCRIY
;
A
#
# COMPACT_ATOMS: atom_id res chain seq x y z
N MET A 1 29.58 4.20 0.87
CA MET A 1 28.14 3.85 0.80
C MET A 1 27.48 4.44 2.03
N VAL A 2 26.33 5.09 1.89
CA VAL A 2 25.61 5.77 2.99
C VAL A 2 24.23 5.13 3.18
N ASP A 3 23.67 5.25 4.38
CA ASP A 3 22.30 4.85 4.64
C ASP A 3 21.33 5.91 4.09
N TYR A 4 20.54 5.52 3.09
CA TYR A 4 19.64 6.44 2.41
C TYR A 4 18.33 6.60 3.17
N THR A 5 17.72 7.78 3.02
CA THR A 5 16.34 7.97 3.45
C THR A 5 15.39 7.39 2.41
N TYR A 6 14.30 6.78 2.88
CA TYR A 6 13.29 6.12 2.05
C TYR A 6 11.88 6.56 2.43
N VAL A 7 10.97 6.52 1.47
CA VAL A 7 9.56 6.93 1.66
C VAL A 7 8.85 5.96 2.58
N GLU A 8 9.19 4.68 2.49
CA GLU A 8 8.59 3.61 3.28
C GLU A 8 8.92 3.77 4.76
N CYS A 9 10.21 3.97 5.08
CA CYS A 9 10.68 4.23 6.44
C CYS A 9 10.08 5.54 6.98
N THR A 10 10.06 6.60 6.17
CA THR A 10 9.52 7.90 6.58
C THR A 10 8.03 7.82 6.89
N SER A 11 7.26 7.18 6.01
CA SER A 11 5.82 6.98 6.16
C SER A 11 5.49 6.13 7.39
N ALA A 12 6.21 5.02 7.62
CA ALA A 12 6.02 4.19 8.80
C ALA A 12 6.25 4.96 10.11
N VAL A 13 7.34 5.74 10.18
CA VAL A 13 7.63 6.59 11.35
C VAL A 13 6.55 7.67 11.53
N MET A 14 6.09 8.30 10.46
CA MET A 14 5.01 9.28 10.52
C MET A 14 3.73 8.69 11.10
N GLN A 15 3.31 7.51 10.62
CA GLN A 15 2.12 6.82 11.10
C GLN A 15 2.25 6.47 12.60
N ALA A 16 3.40 5.93 13.01
CA ALA A 16 3.66 5.58 14.40
C ALA A 16 3.64 6.82 15.31
N LEU A 17 4.35 7.89 14.95
CA LEU A 17 4.39 9.14 15.72
C LEU A 17 3.02 9.81 15.77
N LYS A 18 2.27 9.80 14.66
CA LYS A 18 0.91 10.36 14.61
C LYS A 18 -0.03 9.61 15.54
N HIS A 19 0.05 8.28 15.55
CA HIS A 19 -0.74 7.44 16.44
C HIS A 19 -0.34 7.66 17.91
N PHE A 20 0.96 7.64 18.21
CA PHE A 20 1.48 7.91 19.55
C PHE A 20 1.02 9.28 20.07
N HIS A 21 1.14 10.33 19.25
CA HIS A 21 0.74 11.68 19.63
C HIS A 21 -0.77 11.83 19.88
N LYS A 22 -1.61 11.00 19.24
CA LYS A 22 -3.04 10.94 19.53
C LYS A 22 -3.31 10.40 20.95
N CYS A 23 -2.51 9.43 21.41
CA CYS A 23 -2.64 8.84 22.74
C CYS A 23 -1.94 9.69 23.82
N PHE A 24 -0.86 10.38 23.48
CA PHE A 24 -0.04 11.19 24.38
C PHE A 24 0.14 12.62 23.83
N PRO A 25 -0.92 13.46 23.89
CA PRO A 25 -0.95 14.76 23.22
C PRO A 25 -0.05 15.83 23.82
N GLU A 26 0.42 15.64 25.06
CA GLU A 26 1.31 16.59 25.77
C GLU A 26 2.80 16.23 25.62
N HIS A 27 3.13 15.03 25.15
CA HIS A 27 4.52 14.59 25.05
C HIS A 27 5.19 15.12 23.78
N ARG A 28 6.17 16.01 23.92
CA ARG A 28 7.03 16.53 22.83
C ARG A 28 6.26 17.02 21.60
N THR A 29 5.12 17.65 21.84
CA THR A 29 4.11 18.00 20.84
C THR A 29 4.66 18.83 19.68
N LEU A 30 5.47 19.85 19.99
CA LEU A 30 6.04 20.73 18.97
C LEU A 30 7.00 19.97 18.04
N GLU A 31 7.88 19.16 18.61
CA GLU A 31 8.87 18.37 17.87
C GLU A 31 8.19 17.32 17.00
N ILE A 32 7.20 16.59 17.54
CA ILE A 32 6.46 15.58 16.78
C ILE A 32 5.73 16.24 15.59
N ARG A 33 5.06 17.37 15.81
CA ARG A 33 4.38 18.09 14.72
C ARG A 33 5.36 18.53 13.64
N GLU A 34 6.53 19.04 14.03
CA GLU A 34 7.57 19.44 13.08
C GLU A 34 8.11 18.26 12.28
N ILE A 35 8.40 17.12 12.93
CA ILE A 35 8.87 15.88 12.29
C ILE A 35 7.84 15.39 11.28
N LEU A 36 6.55 15.36 11.64
CA LEU A 36 5.48 14.94 10.73
C LEU A 36 5.38 15.84 9.49
N GLN A 37 5.53 17.16 9.65
CA GLN A 37 5.54 18.09 8.52
C GLN A 37 6.78 17.94 7.64
N LYS A 38 7.96 17.73 8.24
CA LYS A 38 9.20 17.43 7.50
C LYS A 38 9.09 16.11 6.73
N GLY A 39 8.52 15.08 7.36
CA GLY A 39 8.26 13.78 6.74
C GLY A 39 7.33 13.88 5.54
N LEU A 40 6.21 14.58 5.68
CA LEU A 40 5.28 14.78 4.56
C LEU A 40 5.94 15.51 3.38
N ARG A 41 6.69 16.59 3.65
CA ARG A 41 7.45 17.31 2.62
C ARG A 41 8.49 16.42 1.93
N TYR A 42 9.13 15.54 2.68
CA TYR A 42 10.06 14.57 2.11
C TYR A 42 9.34 13.60 1.16
N CYS A 43 8.20 13.03 1.58
CA CYS A 43 7.39 12.16 0.73
C CYS A 43 6.96 12.88 -0.56
N GLN A 44 6.46 14.12 -0.46
CA GLN A 44 6.09 14.93 -1.62
C GLN A 44 7.27 15.16 -2.58
N LYS A 45 8.47 15.47 -2.06
CA LYS A 45 9.67 15.65 -2.89
C LYS A 45 10.16 14.39 -3.57
N LYS A 46 9.86 13.22 -3.01
CA LYS A 46 10.23 11.91 -3.56
C LYS A 46 9.19 11.37 -4.54
N GLN A 47 8.02 11.99 -4.63
CA GLN A 47 7.00 11.62 -5.60
C GLN A 47 7.51 11.88 -7.01
N ARG A 48 7.26 10.95 -7.92
CA ARG A 48 7.59 11.10 -9.34
C ARG A 48 6.53 11.92 -10.06
N ALA A 49 6.89 12.40 -11.25
CA ALA A 49 5.98 13.20 -12.08
C ALA A 49 4.72 12.43 -12.53
N ASP A 50 4.80 11.11 -12.62
CA ASP A 50 3.66 10.22 -12.90
C ASP A 50 2.79 9.93 -11.66
N GLY A 51 3.11 10.54 -10.51
CA GLY A 51 2.39 10.36 -9.25
C GLY A 51 2.87 9.18 -8.40
N SER A 52 3.73 8.32 -8.93
CA SER A 52 4.19 7.12 -8.22
C SER A 52 5.34 7.40 -7.23
N TRP A 53 5.57 6.44 -6.33
CA TRP A 53 6.80 6.35 -5.55
C TRP A 53 7.51 5.03 -5.84
N GLU A 54 8.82 5.10 -6.01
CA GLU A 54 9.67 3.93 -6.22
C GLU A 54 9.94 3.23 -4.90
N GLY A 55 9.52 1.97 -4.79
CA GLY A 55 9.80 1.10 -3.64
C GLY A 55 11.21 0.52 -3.71
N SER A 56 11.91 0.56 -2.58
CA SER A 56 13.27 0.04 -2.41
C SER A 56 13.31 -1.30 -1.66
N TRP A 57 12.28 -1.58 -0.86
CA TRP A 57 12.20 -2.76 0.01
C TRP A 57 11.15 -3.79 -0.48
N GLY A 58 10.38 -3.46 -1.51
CA GLY A 58 9.38 -4.29 -2.19
C GLY A 58 9.28 -3.92 -3.68
N VAL A 59 8.67 -4.80 -4.49
CA VAL A 59 8.59 -4.65 -5.96
C VAL A 59 7.27 -3.98 -6.36
N CYS A 60 7.23 -2.79 -6.95
CA CYS A 60 8.17 -1.68 -6.80
C CYS A 60 7.35 -0.41 -6.57
N PHE A 61 6.48 -0.08 -7.52
CA PHE A 61 5.71 1.17 -7.49
C PHE A 61 4.41 1.04 -6.72
N THR A 62 3.69 -0.09 -6.78
CA THR A 62 2.51 -0.31 -5.93
C THR A 62 2.90 -0.29 -4.45
N TYR A 63 4.03 -0.90 -4.09
CA TYR A 63 4.60 -0.87 -2.76
C TYR A 63 4.95 0.55 -2.31
N GLY A 64 5.80 1.27 -3.06
CA GLY A 64 6.21 2.63 -2.71
C GLY A 64 5.02 3.59 -2.66
N THR A 65 4.10 3.47 -3.62
CA THR A 65 2.91 4.35 -3.72
C THR A 65 1.93 4.11 -2.59
N TRP A 66 1.78 2.88 -2.11
CA TRP A 66 1.02 2.61 -0.89
C TRP A 66 1.58 3.39 0.31
N PHE A 67 2.89 3.33 0.56
CA PHE A 67 3.51 4.10 1.65
C PHE A 67 3.38 5.61 1.48
N GLY A 68 3.52 6.11 0.24
CA GLY A 68 3.28 7.51 -0.09
C GLY A 68 1.86 7.95 0.29
N LEU A 69 0.85 7.19 -0.16
CA LEU A 69 -0.56 7.47 0.13
C LEU A 69 -0.89 7.38 1.64
N GLU A 70 -0.30 6.44 2.39
CA GLU A 70 -0.47 6.38 3.85
C GLU A 70 0.15 7.58 4.58
N ALA A 71 1.29 8.10 4.10
CA ALA A 71 1.91 9.29 4.67
C ALA A 71 1.00 10.52 4.48
N HIS A 72 0.37 10.65 3.31
CA HIS A 72 -0.64 11.68 3.05
C HIS A 72 -1.89 11.48 3.92
N ALA A 73 -2.41 10.25 4.00
CA ALA A 73 -3.61 9.92 4.76
C ALA A 73 -3.44 10.16 6.28
N CYS A 74 -2.28 9.82 6.86
CA CYS A 74 -2.02 10.08 8.28
C CYS A 74 -1.94 11.59 8.62
N MET A 75 -1.64 12.41 7.61
CA MET A 75 -1.68 13.87 7.66
C MET A 75 -3.03 14.44 7.19
N GLN A 76 -4.06 13.60 7.09
CA GLN A 76 -5.44 13.95 6.71
C GLN A 76 -5.58 14.48 5.27
N GLN A 77 -4.60 14.23 4.40
CA GLN A 77 -4.69 14.52 2.97
C GLN A 77 -5.32 13.32 2.25
N THR A 78 -6.64 13.31 2.20
CA THR A 78 -7.46 12.26 1.56
C THR A 78 -8.51 12.91 0.65
N TYR A 79 -9.20 12.13 -0.17
CA TYR A 79 -10.34 12.61 -0.93
C TYR A 79 -11.47 13.07 -0.01
N CYS A 80 -11.99 14.27 -0.26
CA CYS A 80 -13.17 14.84 0.40
C CYS A 80 -14.04 15.51 -0.67
N GLY A 81 -15.32 15.13 -0.76
CA GLY A 81 -16.21 15.66 -1.80
C GLY A 81 -15.76 15.37 -3.24
N GLY A 82 -15.02 14.27 -3.45
CA GLY A 82 -14.49 13.89 -4.77
C GLY A 82 -13.19 14.60 -5.17
N VAL A 83 -12.64 15.47 -4.31
CA VAL A 83 -11.41 16.22 -4.58
C VAL A 83 -10.33 15.84 -3.57
N ALA A 84 -9.08 15.76 -4.02
CA ALA A 84 -7.89 15.60 -3.18
C ALA A 84 -6.79 16.57 -3.65
N CYS A 85 -5.71 16.68 -2.88
CA CYS A 85 -4.54 17.41 -3.36
C CYS A 85 -3.92 16.72 -4.59
N GLN A 86 -3.18 17.48 -5.38
CA GLN A 86 -2.59 16.99 -6.63
C GLN A 86 -1.75 15.72 -6.44
N ALA A 87 -0.90 15.70 -5.39
CA ALA A 87 -0.07 14.54 -5.05
C ALA A 87 -0.88 13.26 -4.86
N VAL A 88 -1.96 13.31 -4.07
CA VAL A 88 -2.84 12.16 -3.81
C VAL A 88 -3.61 11.77 -5.06
N SER A 89 -4.08 12.75 -5.84
CA SER A 89 -4.87 12.50 -7.05
C SER A 89 -4.03 11.78 -8.11
N GLN A 90 -2.83 12.30 -8.40
CA GLN A 90 -1.90 11.68 -9.36
C GLN A 90 -1.47 10.28 -8.92
N ALA A 91 -1.23 10.06 -7.62
CA ALA A 91 -0.88 8.75 -7.09
C ALA A 91 -2.02 7.73 -7.24
N CYS A 92 -3.27 8.15 -6.99
CA CYS A 92 -4.44 7.29 -7.18
C CYS A 92 -4.66 7.01 -8.67
N GLU A 93 -4.56 8.03 -9.53
CA GLU A 93 -4.67 7.88 -10.99
C GLU A 93 -3.60 6.94 -11.54
N PHE A 94 -2.35 7.03 -11.05
CA PHE A 94 -1.29 6.09 -11.37
C PHE A 94 -1.71 4.66 -11.07
N LEU A 95 -2.16 4.37 -9.84
CA LEU A 95 -2.60 3.02 -9.46
C LEU A 95 -3.78 2.57 -10.33
N VAL A 96 -4.83 3.39 -10.47
CA VAL A 96 -6.02 3.02 -11.27
C VAL A 96 -5.65 2.75 -12.73
N SER A 97 -4.72 3.50 -13.31
CA SER A 97 -4.24 3.27 -14.69
C SER A 97 -3.52 1.93 -14.89
N LYS A 98 -3.09 1.27 -13.81
CA LYS A 98 -2.40 -0.03 -13.82
C LYS A 98 -3.29 -1.19 -13.37
N GLN A 99 -4.58 -0.94 -13.11
CA GLN A 99 -5.50 -2.04 -12.82
C GLN A 99 -5.67 -2.90 -14.07
N MET A 100 -5.45 -4.21 -13.90
CA MET A 100 -5.61 -5.21 -14.96
C MET A 100 -7.09 -5.56 -15.18
N GLU A 101 -7.40 -6.24 -16.28
CA GLU A 101 -8.78 -6.62 -16.63
C GLU A 101 -9.43 -7.53 -15.58
N ASP A 102 -8.64 -8.38 -14.93
CA ASP A 102 -9.07 -9.25 -13.83
C ASP A 102 -9.32 -8.48 -12.51
N GLY A 103 -9.06 -7.16 -12.49
CA GLY A 103 -9.24 -6.30 -11.33
C GLY A 103 -8.01 -6.16 -10.44
N GLY A 104 -6.93 -6.91 -10.71
CA GLY A 104 -5.72 -6.91 -9.89
C GLY A 104 -4.63 -5.96 -10.39
N TRP A 105 -3.48 -6.05 -9.73
CA TRP A 105 -2.24 -5.37 -10.11
C TRP A 105 -1.09 -6.37 -10.17
N GLY A 106 -0.12 -6.14 -11.05
CA GLY A 106 1.04 -7.02 -11.22
C GLY A 106 2.24 -6.26 -11.76
N GLU A 107 3.38 -6.43 -11.09
CA GLU A 107 4.67 -5.83 -11.44
C GLU A 107 5.72 -6.93 -11.56
N ASP A 108 6.47 -6.90 -12.66
CA ASP A 108 7.63 -7.76 -12.81
C ASP A 108 8.86 -7.13 -12.13
N PHE A 109 9.83 -7.98 -11.77
CA PHE A 109 11.03 -7.59 -11.01
C PHE A 109 11.89 -6.56 -11.76
N GLU A 110 11.86 -6.61 -13.09
CA GLU A 110 12.44 -5.64 -14.01
C GLU A 110 12.01 -4.21 -13.71
N SER A 111 10.87 -4.01 -13.02
CA SER A 111 10.44 -2.71 -12.54
C SER A 111 11.47 -2.05 -11.61
N CYS A 112 12.12 -2.84 -10.76
CA CYS A 112 13.18 -2.38 -9.86
C CYS A 112 14.47 -2.06 -10.63
N GLU A 113 14.85 -2.93 -11.57
CA GLU A 113 16.09 -2.76 -12.35
C GLU A 113 16.02 -1.56 -13.29
N GLN A 114 14.89 -1.42 -13.98
CA GLN A 114 14.66 -0.36 -14.96
C GLN A 114 14.10 0.91 -14.32
N ARG A 115 13.80 0.87 -13.02
CA ARG A 115 13.24 1.98 -12.23
C ARG A 115 12.01 2.59 -12.90
N ARG A 116 11.13 1.76 -13.47
CA ARG A 116 9.86 2.14 -14.12
C ARG A 116 8.85 1.01 -13.97
N TYR A 117 7.55 1.28 -14.02
CA TYR A 117 6.54 0.23 -13.92
C TYR A 117 6.64 -0.73 -15.12
N VAL A 118 6.94 -2.00 -14.87
CA VAL A 118 6.89 -3.09 -15.86
C VAL A 118 5.73 -4.00 -15.49
N GLN A 119 4.69 -3.93 -16.32
CA GLN A 119 3.44 -4.68 -16.13
C GLN A 119 3.72 -6.19 -16.23
N SER A 120 3.33 -6.94 -15.20
CA SER A 120 3.38 -8.40 -15.24
C SER A 120 2.28 -8.98 -16.12
N ILE A 121 2.51 -10.19 -16.65
CA ILE A 121 1.55 -10.96 -17.45
C ILE A 121 0.28 -11.28 -16.64
N ALA A 122 0.42 -11.50 -15.33
CA ALA A 122 -0.69 -11.87 -14.45
C ALA A 122 -0.70 -11.00 -13.19
N SER A 123 -1.89 -10.79 -12.63
CA SER A 123 -2.04 -10.07 -11.38
C SER A 123 -1.43 -10.86 -10.22
N GLN A 124 -0.74 -10.13 -9.33
CA GLN A 124 -0.10 -10.67 -8.15
C GLN A 124 -0.84 -10.20 -6.90
N ILE A 125 -1.00 -11.10 -5.94
CA ILE A 125 -1.78 -10.85 -4.73
C ILE A 125 -1.19 -9.68 -3.93
N HIS A 126 0.13 -9.63 -3.73
CA HIS A 126 0.77 -8.56 -2.97
C HIS A 126 0.62 -7.18 -3.62
N ASN A 127 0.83 -7.08 -4.93
CA ASN A 127 0.66 -5.81 -5.66
C ASN A 127 -0.80 -5.34 -5.66
N THR A 128 -1.73 -6.28 -5.82
CA THR A 128 -3.16 -6.01 -5.67
C THR A 128 -3.48 -5.48 -4.27
N CYS A 129 -2.93 -6.12 -3.23
CA CYS A 129 -3.14 -5.68 -1.85
C CYS A 129 -2.58 -4.29 -1.59
N TRP A 130 -1.36 -3.98 -2.03
CA TRP A 130 -0.75 -2.66 -1.83
C TRP A 130 -1.50 -1.55 -2.56
N ALA A 131 -1.90 -1.79 -3.82
CA ALA A 131 -2.71 -0.83 -4.56
C ALA A 131 -4.04 -0.55 -3.85
N LEU A 132 -4.74 -1.60 -3.40
CA LEU A 132 -6.00 -1.46 -2.66
C LEU A 132 -5.80 -0.73 -1.32
N LEU A 133 -4.76 -1.05 -0.56
CA LEU A 133 -4.46 -0.37 0.71
C LEU A 133 -4.21 1.13 0.49
N GLY A 134 -3.44 1.49 -0.53
CA GLY A 134 -3.18 2.89 -0.89
C GLY A 134 -4.45 3.64 -1.28
N LEU A 135 -5.25 3.08 -2.19
CA LEU A 135 -6.51 3.69 -2.64
C LEU A 135 -7.51 3.83 -1.49
N MET A 136 -7.60 2.84 -0.60
CA MET A 136 -8.44 2.91 0.60
C MET A 136 -7.94 3.94 1.61
N ALA A 137 -6.63 4.05 1.82
CA ALA A 137 -6.03 5.07 2.69
C ALA A 137 -6.38 6.48 2.19
N ALA A 138 -6.33 6.68 0.88
CA ALA A 138 -6.70 7.94 0.22
C ALA A 138 -8.21 8.21 0.19
N ARG A 139 -9.06 7.23 0.53
CA ARG A 139 -10.52 7.27 0.36
C ARG A 139 -10.96 7.52 -1.08
N TYR A 140 -10.30 6.84 -2.03
CA TYR A 140 -10.57 7.00 -3.45
C TYR A 140 -12.08 6.84 -3.77
N PRO A 141 -12.68 7.75 -4.56
CA PRO A 141 -14.14 7.85 -4.67
C PRO A 141 -14.80 6.74 -5.50
N ASP A 142 -14.11 6.15 -6.50
CA ASP A 142 -14.70 5.08 -7.30
C ASP A 142 -14.55 3.73 -6.60
N VAL A 143 -15.61 3.34 -5.89
CA VAL A 143 -15.69 2.09 -5.13
C VAL A 143 -15.63 0.85 -6.05
N ARG A 144 -16.02 0.97 -7.33
CA ARG A 144 -16.03 -0.16 -8.27
C ARG A 144 -14.62 -0.67 -8.56
N VAL A 145 -13.65 0.24 -8.60
CA VAL A 145 -12.22 -0.09 -8.75
C VAL A 145 -11.76 -0.96 -7.58
N LEU A 146 -12.13 -0.58 -6.36
CA LEU A 146 -11.80 -1.34 -5.14
C LEU A 146 -12.47 -2.71 -5.13
N GLU A 147 -13.77 -2.76 -5.45
CA GLU A 147 -14.55 -4.00 -5.46
C GLU A 147 -14.02 -5.04 -6.44
N LYS A 148 -13.56 -4.61 -7.64
CA LYS A 148 -12.92 -5.52 -8.61
C LYS A 148 -11.68 -6.19 -8.02
N GLY A 149 -10.79 -5.42 -7.41
CA GLY A 149 -9.57 -5.98 -6.80
C GLY A 149 -9.87 -6.89 -5.61
N ILE A 150 -10.89 -6.56 -4.80
CA ILE A 150 -11.29 -7.40 -3.67
C ILE A 150 -11.94 -8.69 -4.14
N LYS A 151 -12.77 -8.64 -5.18
CA LYS A 151 -13.37 -9.83 -5.78
C LYS A 151 -12.28 -10.79 -6.26
N LEU A 152 -11.25 -10.28 -6.95
CA LEU A 152 -10.10 -11.08 -7.35
C LEU A 152 -9.39 -11.73 -6.15
N LEU A 153 -9.20 -11.00 -5.05
CA LEU A 153 -8.59 -11.57 -3.84
C LEU A 153 -9.45 -12.70 -3.26
N ILE A 154 -10.77 -12.53 -3.19
CA ILE A 154 -11.68 -13.57 -2.69
C ILE A 154 -11.63 -14.79 -3.61
N GLU A 155 -11.66 -14.59 -4.94
CA GLU A 155 -11.59 -15.69 -5.92
C GLU A 155 -10.27 -16.46 -5.89
N LYS A 156 -9.16 -15.80 -5.52
CA LYS A 156 -7.85 -16.44 -5.35
C LYS A 156 -7.65 -17.09 -3.98
N GLN A 157 -8.60 -16.97 -3.06
CA GLN A 157 -8.49 -17.58 -1.74
C GLN A 157 -8.65 -19.11 -1.84
N LEU A 158 -7.75 -19.85 -1.20
CA LEU A 158 -7.79 -21.30 -1.09
C LEU A 158 -8.84 -21.73 -0.06
N PRO A 159 -9.38 -22.96 -0.14
CA PRO A 159 -10.39 -23.45 0.81
C PRO A 159 -9.95 -23.46 2.28
N ASN A 160 -8.64 -23.50 2.54
CA ASN A 160 -8.09 -23.41 3.90
C ASN A 160 -7.97 -21.96 4.42
N GLY A 161 -8.40 -20.97 3.64
CA GLY A 161 -8.31 -19.55 3.96
C GLY A 161 -6.99 -18.87 3.55
N ASP A 162 -6.01 -19.62 3.05
CA ASP A 162 -4.74 -19.07 2.56
C ASP A 162 -4.86 -18.55 1.12
N TRP A 163 -3.77 -17.97 0.61
CA TRP A 163 -3.63 -17.58 -0.79
C TRP A 163 -2.46 -18.32 -1.44
N PRO A 164 -2.56 -18.63 -2.74
CA PRO A 164 -1.48 -19.29 -3.47
C PRO A 164 -0.23 -18.40 -3.48
N GLN A 165 0.94 -19.02 -3.30
CA GLN A 165 2.21 -18.30 -3.41
C GLN A 165 2.44 -17.87 -4.87
N VAL A 166 2.65 -16.58 -5.08
CA VAL A 166 3.07 -15.99 -6.36
C VAL A 166 4.47 -15.41 -6.22
N LYS A 167 5.18 -15.24 -7.35
CA LYS A 167 6.62 -14.96 -7.45
C LYS A 167 7.13 -13.86 -6.49
N CYS A 168 8.40 -14.07 -6.10
CA CYS A 168 9.18 -13.46 -5.03
C CYS A 168 8.96 -11.97 -4.71
N LEU A 169 8.90 -11.69 -3.40
CA LEU A 169 8.97 -10.37 -2.76
C LEU A 169 10.38 -10.17 -2.18
N PHE A 170 11.40 -9.65 -2.88
CA PHE A 170 12.54 -9.03 -2.16
C PHE A 170 13.54 -8.14 -2.92
N PHE A 171 13.80 -7.00 -2.26
CA PHE A 171 15.02 -6.25 -1.91
C PHE A 171 16.26 -6.12 -2.82
N GLN A 172 16.68 -4.85 -2.93
CA GLN A 172 17.75 -4.24 -3.72
C GLN A 172 18.97 -5.10 -4.09
N PHE A 173 19.20 -5.10 -5.40
CA PHE A 173 20.40 -5.45 -6.15
C PHE A 173 21.01 -6.82 -5.79
N THR A 174 20.65 -7.81 -6.62
CA THR A 174 21.29 -9.13 -6.81
C THR A 174 21.08 -10.28 -5.81
N CYS A 175 20.33 -10.15 -4.70
CA CYS A 175 20.12 -11.31 -3.79
C CYS A 175 18.65 -11.63 -3.44
N LEU A 176 18.14 -12.69 -4.07
CA LEU A 176 16.86 -13.35 -3.77
C LEU A 176 16.88 -14.01 -2.40
N CYS A 177 16.19 -13.44 -1.41
CA CYS A 177 16.16 -14.03 -0.06
C CYS A 177 14.78 -14.03 0.63
N PHE A 178 13.67 -14.27 -0.08
CA PHE A 178 12.33 -14.38 0.55
C PHE A 178 11.55 -15.64 0.18
N LYS A 179 12.24 -16.77 -0.03
CA LYS A 179 11.55 -18.04 -0.29
C LYS A 179 10.94 -18.72 0.96
N SER A 180 11.27 -18.28 2.19
CA SER A 180 10.83 -19.04 3.40
C SER A 180 10.31 -18.24 4.60
N ILE A 181 10.49 -16.93 4.70
CA ILE A 181 10.29 -16.22 6.00
C ILE A 181 8.88 -15.62 6.20
N MET A 182 8.17 -15.28 5.12
CA MET A 182 6.84 -14.65 5.22
C MET A 182 5.71 -15.56 5.78
N PRO A 183 5.66 -16.88 5.55
CA PRO A 183 4.57 -17.68 6.11
C PRO A 183 4.66 -17.87 7.63
N GLN A 184 5.88 -17.94 8.19
CA GLN A 184 6.11 -18.39 9.56
C GLN A 184 6.22 -17.24 10.58
N LEU A 185 6.65 -16.03 10.17
CA LEU A 185 6.72 -14.86 11.07
C LEU A 185 5.48 -13.96 11.01
N LEU A 186 4.59 -14.14 10.04
CA LEU A 186 3.52 -13.19 9.71
C LEU A 186 2.16 -13.86 9.49
N SER A 187 1.86 -14.96 10.19
CA SER A 187 0.49 -15.50 10.29
C SER A 187 -0.57 -14.40 10.62
N PRO A 188 -0.28 -13.38 11.46
CA PRO A 188 -1.19 -12.24 11.65
C PRO A 188 -1.00 -11.04 10.67
N TYR A 189 -0.05 -11.08 9.73
CA TYR A 189 0.26 -9.98 8.80
C TYR A 189 0.16 -10.41 7.32
N ASN A 190 -0.87 -11.18 6.96
CA ASN A 190 -1.22 -11.39 5.56
C ASN A 190 -1.80 -10.08 4.99
N PRO A 191 -1.16 -9.42 4.00
CA PRO A 191 -1.68 -8.19 3.41
C PRO A 191 -3.11 -8.34 2.89
N SER A 192 -3.48 -9.55 2.47
CA SER A 192 -4.82 -9.91 2.01
C SER A 192 -5.86 -9.87 3.14
N LEU A 193 -5.50 -10.33 4.35
CA LEU A 193 -6.34 -10.17 5.54
C LEU A 193 -6.46 -8.70 5.94
N TRP A 194 -5.38 -7.92 5.83
CA TRP A 194 -5.41 -6.48 6.09
C TRP A 194 -6.33 -5.73 5.14
N VAL A 195 -6.25 -6.02 3.84
CA VAL A 195 -7.11 -5.41 2.82
C VAL A 195 -8.57 -5.72 3.07
N THR A 196 -8.89 -7.01 3.27
CA THR A 196 -10.27 -7.45 3.51
C THR A 196 -10.82 -6.81 4.78
N CYS A 197 -10.12 -6.90 5.92
CA CYS A 197 -10.51 -6.26 7.17
C CYS A 197 -10.72 -4.73 7.01
N ARG A 198 -9.79 -4.04 6.34
CA ARG A 198 -9.88 -2.58 6.14
C ARG A 198 -11.07 -2.21 5.25
N PHE A 199 -11.32 -2.96 4.17
CA PHE A 199 -12.46 -2.72 3.31
C PHE A 199 -13.80 -2.92 4.04
N PHE A 200 -13.94 -4.01 4.79
CA PHE A 200 -15.15 -4.29 5.57
C PHE A 200 -15.39 -3.23 6.66
N SER A 201 -14.32 -2.76 7.31
CA SER A 201 -14.37 -1.64 8.25
C SER A 201 -14.83 -0.33 7.57
N ILE A 202 -14.29 -0.01 6.38
CA ILE A 202 -14.66 1.19 5.61
C ILE A 202 -16.12 1.14 5.16
N LYS A 203 -16.61 -0.02 4.68
CA LYS A 203 -18.01 -0.19 4.28
C LYS A 203 -18.98 -0.32 5.46
N LYS A 204 -18.49 -0.38 6.71
CA LYS A 204 -19.27 -0.72 7.91
C LYS A 204 -20.07 -2.03 7.74
N VAL A 205 -19.53 -2.98 6.98
CA VAL A 205 -20.13 -4.30 6.77
C VAL A 205 -19.33 -5.31 7.58
N SER A 206 -20.00 -6.15 8.37
CA SER A 206 -19.33 -7.15 9.21
C SER A 206 -18.53 -8.16 8.37
N PHE A 207 -17.24 -8.32 8.71
CA PHE A 207 -16.35 -9.37 8.19
C PHE A 207 -16.94 -10.79 8.35
N LEU A 208 -17.80 -10.97 9.36
CA LEU A 208 -18.53 -12.21 9.66
C LEU A 208 -19.48 -12.69 8.56
N LEU A 209 -19.86 -11.85 7.59
CA LEU A 209 -20.72 -12.30 6.48
C LEU A 209 -19.98 -13.15 5.44
N LEU A 210 -18.65 -13.07 5.34
CA LEU A 210 -17.88 -13.88 4.39
C LEU A 210 -17.43 -15.23 4.96
N CYS A 211 -17.13 -15.32 6.26
CA CYS A 211 -16.88 -16.62 6.91
C CYS A 211 -18.15 -17.48 7.08
N ARG A 212 -19.30 -17.06 6.53
CA ARG A 212 -20.60 -17.75 6.65
C ARG A 212 -21.23 -18.16 5.32
N ILE A 213 -20.51 -18.10 4.21
CA ILE A 213 -21.01 -18.64 2.94
C ILE A 213 -20.15 -19.86 2.56
N TYR A 214 -20.58 -20.98 3.14
CA TYR A 214 -20.28 -22.40 2.87
C TYR A 214 -18.84 -22.91 3.00
#